data_AF-Q17QR4-F1
#
_entry.id   AF-Q17QR4-F1
#
_cell.length_a   1.000
_cell.length_b   1.000
_cell.length_c   1.000
_cell.angle_alpha   90.00
_cell.angle_beta   90.00
_cell.angle_gamma   90.00
#
_symmetry.space_group_name_H-M   'P 1'
#
loop_
_entity.id
_entity.type
_entity.pdbx_description
1 polymer ?
#
loop_
_entity_poly.entity_id
_entity_poly.type
_entity_poly.pdbx_seq_one_letter_code
_entity_poly.pdbx_strand_id
1 'polypeptide(L)'
;MAGLRRGAAAVAPAGTAGFGRPGRPQGRRQQELGKQRAAPRPGPRSKEKKKVNCKPKNQDEQEIPFRLREIMRSRQEMKNPISNKKRKKEAQAAFSKTLEKEAKGVEPDIAIPKFKQRKWESDRAYVRRMEQEAQHVLFLSKNQANRQPEVQAAPKKEKSERKKAFQKRRLDKARQRREEKAAERLEQELLQDTVKFGEVVLQPPELTAKPRMSVSRDQPGKKSLMLKKLLSPGSVSQPLTTSLARQRIVAEERERAVNAYRALKRLQQQRQETQSPQPPHLPPGKKPEMQL
;
A
#
# COMPACT_ATOMS: atom_id res chain seq x y z
N MET A 1 -6.33 -3.97 39.08
CA MET A 1 -5.62 -4.80 40.06
C MET A 1 -4.48 -5.52 39.35
N ALA A 2 -3.24 -5.28 39.80
CA ALA A 2 -1.99 -6.01 39.51
C ALA A 2 -1.65 -6.32 38.03
N GLY A 3 -0.50 -5.98 37.48
CA GLY A 3 0.82 -5.80 38.10
C GLY A 3 1.86 -6.35 37.12
N LEU A 4 2.88 -5.55 36.90
CA LEU A 4 4.02 -5.70 35.99
C LEU A 4 4.55 -7.15 35.84
N ARG A 5 4.80 -7.58 34.60
CA ARG A 5 5.89 -8.51 34.29
C ARG A 5 6.96 -7.78 33.49
N ARG A 6 7.98 -7.32 34.21
CA ARG A 6 9.26 -6.82 33.71
C ARG A 6 10.26 -7.97 33.85
N GLY A 7 10.81 -8.45 32.74
CA GLY A 7 11.84 -9.48 32.67
C GLY A 7 12.18 -9.71 31.20
N ALA A 8 13.41 -9.92 30.77
CA ALA A 8 14.69 -9.93 31.46
C ALA A 8 15.76 -9.48 30.44
N ALA A 9 16.90 -9.04 30.96
CA ALA A 9 18.04 -8.52 30.23
C ALA A 9 18.55 -9.48 29.14
N ALA A 10 18.51 -9.04 27.88
CA ALA A 10 19.29 -9.66 26.81
C ALA A 10 20.69 -9.03 26.83
N VAL A 11 21.65 -9.77 27.38
CA VAL A 11 23.08 -9.49 27.33
C VAL A 11 23.54 -9.62 25.87
N ALA A 12 23.79 -8.50 25.21
CA ALA A 12 24.45 -8.50 23.90
C ALA A 12 25.98 -8.45 24.11
N PRO A 13 26.74 -9.38 23.51
CA PRO A 13 28.18 -9.48 23.73
C PRO A 13 28.93 -8.33 23.05
N ALA A 14 29.92 -7.81 23.77
CA ALA A 14 30.89 -6.82 23.32
C ALA A 14 31.70 -7.36 22.12
N GLY A 15 31.18 -7.15 20.92
CA GLY A 15 31.91 -7.38 19.67
C GLY A 15 33.08 -6.43 19.57
N THR A 16 34.28 -6.95 19.79
CA THR A 16 35.55 -6.25 19.61
C THR A 16 35.75 -5.97 18.12
N ALA A 17 35.22 -4.84 17.63
CA ALA A 17 35.46 -4.36 16.29
C ALA A 17 36.91 -3.86 16.20
N GLY A 18 37.80 -4.75 15.75
CA GLY A 18 39.16 -4.41 15.38
C GLY A 18 39.14 -3.37 14.26
N PHE A 19 39.50 -2.13 14.60
CA PHE A 19 39.73 -1.07 13.63
C PHE A 19 40.95 -1.42 12.78
N GLY A 20 40.73 -2.11 11.67
CA GLY A 20 41.70 -2.28 10.60
C GLY A 20 42.10 -0.91 10.06
N ARG A 21 43.36 -0.53 10.25
CA ARG A 21 43.96 0.69 9.70
C ARG A 21 43.81 0.68 8.17
N PRO A 22 43.09 1.65 7.57
CA PRO A 22 43.08 1.78 6.12
C PRO A 22 44.47 2.22 5.65
N GLY A 23 45.01 1.46 4.69
CA GLY A 23 46.32 1.67 4.09
C GLY A 23 46.50 3.12 3.62
N ARG A 24 47.60 3.72 4.06
CA ARG A 24 48.01 5.09 3.74
C ARG A 24 48.50 5.13 2.29
N PRO A 25 47.81 5.80 1.35
CA PRO A 25 48.33 5.97 0.00
C PRO A 25 49.48 6.98 0.04
N GLN A 26 50.68 6.52 -0.32
CA GLN A 26 51.89 7.30 -0.41
C GLN A 26 51.85 8.19 -1.66
N GLY A 27 50.97 9.19 -1.66
CA GLY A 27 50.92 10.21 -2.70
C GLY A 27 52.02 11.24 -2.49
N ARG A 28 53.11 11.15 -3.27
CA ARG A 28 54.09 12.23 -3.46
C ARG A 28 53.34 13.47 -3.98
N ARG A 29 53.01 14.40 -3.10
CA ARG A 29 52.73 15.79 -3.50
C ARG A 29 53.91 16.63 -3.06
N GLN A 30 54.81 16.87 -4.02
CA GLN A 30 55.73 17.99 -3.95
C GLN A 30 54.86 19.25 -3.99
N GLN A 31 54.76 19.94 -2.86
CA GLN A 31 54.37 21.34 -2.83
C GLN A 31 55.52 22.07 -2.17
N GLU A 32 56.31 22.70 -3.02
CA GLU A 32 57.23 23.76 -2.67
C GLU A 32 56.43 24.92 -2.07
N LEU A 33 57.06 25.57 -1.09
CA LEU A 33 56.92 26.97 -0.63
C LEU A 33 56.69 27.08 0.88
N GLY A 34 57.59 27.83 1.50
CA GLY A 34 57.40 28.38 2.84
C GLY A 34 58.47 27.91 3.83
N LYS A 35 59.61 28.61 3.81
CA LYS A 35 60.68 28.55 4.82
C LYS A 35 60.10 28.85 6.22
N GLN A 36 59.61 27.83 6.92
CA GLN A 36 59.35 27.92 8.35
C GLN A 36 60.54 27.29 9.07
N ARG A 37 61.19 28.11 9.92
CA ARG A 37 62.36 27.79 10.73
C ARG A 37 62.26 26.36 11.28
N ALA A 38 63.14 25.49 10.79
CA ALA A 38 63.22 24.11 11.21
C ALA A 38 63.61 24.06 12.69
N ALA A 39 62.65 23.68 13.54
CA ALA A 39 62.96 23.22 14.89
C ALA A 39 63.92 22.01 14.77
N PRO A 40 64.91 21.89 15.67
CA PRO A 40 65.94 20.87 15.56
C PRO A 40 65.31 19.48 15.57
N ARG A 41 65.62 18.67 14.54
CA ARG A 41 65.24 17.26 14.53
C ARG A 41 65.91 16.58 15.72
N PRO A 42 65.18 15.85 16.58
CA PRO A 42 65.80 15.12 17.67
C PRO A 42 66.73 14.06 17.05
N GLY A 43 68.03 14.27 17.26
CA GLY A 43 69.08 13.40 16.77
C GLY A 43 68.93 11.97 17.30
N PRO A 44 69.55 10.99 16.63
CA PRO A 44 69.44 9.59 16.99
C PRO A 44 69.94 9.41 18.43
N ARG A 45 69.00 9.01 19.32
CA ARG A 45 69.27 8.70 20.72
C ARG A 45 70.46 7.74 20.79
N SER A 46 71.59 8.23 21.26
CA SER A 46 72.73 7.40 21.61
C SER A 46 72.24 6.30 22.53
N LYS A 47 72.62 5.06 22.23
CA LYS A 47 72.32 3.88 23.04
C LYS A 47 73.16 3.91 24.31
N GLU A 48 73.01 4.94 25.12
CA GLU A 48 73.64 5.00 26.42
C GLU A 48 72.88 4.04 27.34
N LYS A 49 73.62 3.09 27.90
CA LYS A 49 73.11 1.94 28.66
C LYS A 49 72.18 2.45 29.76
N LYS A 50 70.88 2.15 29.64
CA LYS A 50 69.85 2.61 30.58
C LYS A 50 70.09 1.96 31.94
N LYS A 51 70.69 2.70 32.87
CA LYS A 51 70.76 2.33 34.27
C LYS A 51 69.34 2.43 34.83
N VAL A 52 68.76 1.28 35.18
CA VAL A 52 67.40 1.19 35.71
C VAL A 52 67.38 1.91 37.06
N ASN A 53 66.43 2.82 37.24
CA ASN A 53 66.24 3.62 38.46
C ASN A 53 67.23 4.77 38.73
N CYS A 54 67.73 5.46 37.70
CA CYS A 54 68.34 6.79 37.90
C CYS A 54 67.26 7.87 37.90
N LYS A 55 67.36 8.83 38.84
CA LYS A 55 66.56 10.06 38.83
C LYS A 55 66.75 10.79 37.48
N PRO A 56 65.69 11.38 36.89
CA PRO A 56 65.82 12.20 35.68
C PRO A 56 66.91 13.25 35.88
N LYS A 57 67.88 13.33 34.97
CA LYS A 57 69.03 14.25 35.09
C LYS A 57 68.59 15.72 35.03
N ASN A 58 67.55 16.02 34.26
CA ASN A 58 66.99 17.36 34.08
C ASN A 58 65.49 17.33 34.42
N GLN A 59 65.07 18.18 35.37
CA GLN A 59 63.65 18.30 35.72
C GLN A 59 62.84 18.91 34.57
N ASP A 60 63.47 19.76 33.75
CA ASP A 60 62.79 20.49 32.66
C ASP A 60 62.58 19.66 31.39
N GLU A 61 63.26 18.53 31.22
CA GLU A 61 63.14 17.65 30.05
C GLU A 61 62.02 16.60 30.17
N GLN A 62 61.14 16.73 31.17
CA GLN A 62 59.99 15.85 31.35
C GLN A 62 59.10 15.87 30.09
N GLU A 63 59.28 14.86 29.24
CA GLU A 63 58.55 14.71 27.99
C GLU A 63 57.05 14.63 28.25
N ILE A 64 56.28 15.51 27.62
CA ILE A 64 54.81 15.54 27.71
C ILE A 64 54.26 14.12 27.40
N PRO A 65 53.39 13.54 28.26
CA PRO A 65 52.82 12.22 28.05
C PRO A 65 52.20 12.06 26.65
N PHE A 66 52.36 10.89 26.02
CA PHE A 66 51.99 10.65 24.62
C PHE A 66 50.55 11.08 24.30
N ARG A 67 49.60 10.70 25.17
CA ARG A 67 48.18 11.01 24.97
C ARG A 67 47.91 12.51 24.99
N LEU A 68 48.56 13.23 25.91
CA LEU A 68 48.44 14.68 26.00
C LEU A 68 49.11 15.36 24.80
N ARG A 69 50.28 14.87 24.37
CA ARG A 69 50.97 15.33 23.16
C ARG A 69 50.11 15.17 21.91
N GLU A 70 49.40 14.05 21.77
CA GLU A 70 48.47 13.77 20.68
C GLU A 70 47.27 14.75 20.70
N ILE A 71 46.66 14.96 21.87
CA ILE A 71 45.54 15.91 22.06
C ILE A 71 45.99 17.34 21.75
N MET A 72 47.17 17.75 22.21
CA MET A 72 47.72 19.08 21.93
C MET A 72 47.95 19.30 20.44
N ARG A 73 48.54 18.31 19.72
CA ARG A 73 48.69 18.37 18.27
C ARG A 73 47.35 18.48 17.57
N SER A 74 46.37 17.66 17.96
CA SER A 74 45.02 17.71 17.38
C SER A 74 44.35 19.07 17.62
N ARG A 75 44.43 19.63 18.83
CA ARG A 75 43.92 20.97 19.14
C ARG A 75 44.63 22.06 18.32
N GLN A 76 45.95 21.95 18.14
CA GLN A 76 46.72 22.91 17.36
C GLN A 76 46.40 22.82 15.86
N GLU A 77 46.26 21.62 15.32
CA GLU A 77 45.78 21.40 13.94
C GLU A 77 44.39 22.01 13.75
N MET A 78 43.47 21.78 14.69
CA MET A 78 42.12 22.36 14.68
C MET A 78 42.10 23.88 14.85
N LYS A 79 43.17 24.50 15.37
CA LYS A 79 43.27 25.96 15.47
C LYS A 79 43.70 26.61 14.15
N ASN A 80 44.25 25.86 13.21
CA ASN A 80 44.69 26.35 11.91
C ASN A 80 43.52 26.37 10.89
N PRO A 81 42.87 27.53 10.64
CA PRO A 81 41.65 27.60 9.83
C PRO A 81 41.85 27.16 8.37
N ILE A 82 43.05 27.38 7.83
CA ILE A 82 43.40 27.00 6.44
C ILE A 82 43.31 25.47 6.26
N SER A 83 43.83 24.71 7.23
CA SER A 83 43.80 23.25 7.20
C SER A 83 42.39 22.70 7.40
N ASN A 84 41.60 23.34 8.29
CA ASN A 84 40.22 22.95 8.54
C ASN A 84 39.33 23.13 7.31
N LYS A 85 39.47 24.23 6.58
CA LYS A 85 38.68 24.48 5.36
C LYS A 85 38.98 23.44 4.29
N LYS A 86 40.27 23.09 4.10
CA LYS A 86 40.68 22.03 3.18
C LYS A 86 40.15 20.66 3.60
N ARG A 87 40.31 20.31 4.89
CA ARG A 87 39.82 19.04 5.45
C ARG A 87 38.29 18.92 5.39
N LYS A 88 37.55 20.01 5.65
CA LYS A 88 36.09 20.03 5.51
C LYS A 88 35.66 19.82 4.06
N LYS A 89 36.34 20.45 3.10
CA LYS A 89 36.10 20.21 1.67
C LYS A 89 36.43 18.78 1.26
N GLU A 90 37.55 18.22 1.72
CA GLU A 90 37.94 16.83 1.44
C GLU A 90 36.97 15.83 2.08
N ALA A 91 36.55 16.09 3.32
CA ALA A 91 35.54 15.28 4.00
C ALA A 91 34.19 15.36 3.29
N GLN A 92 33.77 16.56 2.87
CA GLN A 92 32.56 16.74 2.08
C GLN A 92 32.67 16.03 0.73
N ALA A 93 33.80 16.14 0.02
CA ALA A 93 34.01 15.46 -1.24
C ALA A 93 34.07 13.93 -1.09
N ALA A 94 34.65 13.41 0.00
CA ALA A 94 34.64 12.00 0.32
C ALA A 94 33.21 11.52 0.63
N PHE A 95 32.45 12.31 1.39
CA PHE A 95 31.05 12.05 1.70
C PHE A 95 30.17 12.08 0.44
N SER A 96 30.34 13.07 -0.43
CA SER A 96 29.66 13.11 -1.74
C SER A 96 30.01 11.89 -2.57
N LYS A 97 31.29 11.47 -2.61
CA LYS A 97 31.70 10.26 -3.33
C LYS A 97 31.13 8.97 -2.75
N THR A 98 30.94 8.86 -1.43
CA THR A 98 30.29 7.69 -0.83
C THR A 98 28.79 7.72 -1.08
N LEU A 99 28.16 8.88 -0.93
CA LEU A 99 26.72 9.07 -1.14
C LEU A 99 26.36 8.87 -2.62
N GLU A 100 27.16 9.34 -3.57
CA GLU A 100 26.96 9.07 -5.00
C GLU A 100 27.12 7.58 -5.34
N LYS A 101 28.00 6.85 -4.66
CA LYS A 101 28.14 5.41 -4.83
C LYS A 101 26.91 4.65 -4.32
N GLU A 102 26.36 5.08 -3.18
CA GLU A 102 25.13 4.51 -2.61
C GLU A 102 23.89 4.90 -3.45
N ALA A 103 23.78 6.17 -3.83
CA ALA A 103 22.65 6.73 -4.58
C ALA A 103 22.55 6.19 -6.01
N LYS A 104 23.68 5.78 -6.62
CA LYS A 104 23.63 5.11 -7.91
C LYS A 104 22.92 3.77 -7.86
N GLY A 105 22.65 3.17 -6.68
CA GLY A 105 21.80 1.98 -6.51
C GLY A 105 22.27 0.71 -7.23
N VAL A 106 23.26 0.83 -8.10
CA VAL A 106 23.99 -0.25 -8.72
C VAL A 106 24.99 -0.72 -7.66
N GLU A 107 24.50 -1.50 -6.70
CA GLU A 107 25.37 -2.44 -5.98
C GLU A 107 26.28 -3.06 -7.04
N PRO A 108 27.60 -2.79 -6.98
CA PRO A 108 28.51 -3.20 -8.04
C PRO A 108 28.40 -4.71 -8.18
N ASP A 109 28.35 -5.18 -9.42
CA ASP A 109 28.31 -6.61 -9.68
C ASP A 109 29.50 -7.29 -8.99
N ILE A 110 29.26 -8.45 -8.35
CA ILE A 110 30.26 -9.06 -7.48
C ILE A 110 31.44 -9.46 -8.37
N ALA A 111 32.59 -8.83 -8.15
CA ALA A 111 33.77 -9.08 -8.95
C ALA A 111 34.23 -10.54 -8.76
N ILE A 112 33.95 -11.39 -9.74
CA ILE A 112 34.37 -12.80 -9.74
C ILE A 112 35.89 -12.84 -9.92
N PRO A 113 36.66 -13.28 -8.90
CA PRO A 113 38.11 -13.28 -9.01
C PRO A 113 38.58 -14.36 -9.99
N LYS A 114 39.53 -14.01 -10.87
CA LYS A 114 40.14 -14.96 -11.82
C LYS A 114 41.38 -15.57 -11.17
N PHE A 115 41.33 -16.85 -10.85
CA PHE A 115 42.43 -17.52 -10.15
C PHE A 115 43.45 -18.14 -11.09
N LYS A 116 44.72 -17.78 -10.87
CA LYS A 116 45.88 -18.52 -11.36
C LYS A 116 46.84 -18.73 -10.19
N GLN A 117 47.47 -19.90 -10.13
CA GLN A 117 48.51 -20.20 -9.15
C GLN A 117 49.70 -19.26 -9.38
N ARG A 118 50.23 -18.68 -8.30
CA ARG A 118 51.40 -17.80 -8.38
C ARG A 118 52.69 -18.64 -8.48
N LYS A 119 53.73 -18.09 -9.08
CA LYS A 119 55.03 -18.77 -9.34
C LYS A 119 55.70 -19.40 -8.10
N TRP A 120 55.32 -19.00 -6.90
CA TRP A 120 55.90 -19.44 -5.62
C TRP A 120 54.85 -19.88 -4.60
N GLU A 121 53.61 -20.07 -5.06
CA GLU A 121 52.51 -20.52 -4.21
C GLU A 121 52.43 -22.04 -4.30
N SER A 122 52.55 -22.72 -3.16
CA SER A 122 52.29 -24.16 -3.12
C SER A 122 50.82 -24.44 -3.41
N ASP A 123 50.52 -25.63 -3.91
CA ASP A 123 49.16 -26.02 -4.29
C ASP A 123 48.16 -25.84 -3.13
N ARG A 124 48.57 -26.20 -1.92
CA ARG A 124 47.75 -26.02 -0.71
C ARG A 124 47.49 -24.55 -0.40
N ALA A 125 48.47 -23.67 -0.60
CA ALA A 125 48.29 -22.23 -0.40
C ALA A 125 47.34 -21.63 -1.44
N TYR A 126 47.44 -22.10 -2.70
CA TYR A 126 46.54 -21.71 -3.78
C TYR A 126 45.08 -22.10 -3.47
N VAL A 127 44.84 -23.34 -3.05
CA VAL A 127 43.51 -23.81 -2.68
C VAL A 127 42.95 -23.02 -1.49
N ARG A 128 43.77 -22.72 -0.47
CA ARG A 128 43.34 -21.88 0.66
C ARG A 128 42.94 -20.47 0.23
N ARG A 129 43.70 -19.85 -0.68
CA ARG A 129 43.37 -18.52 -1.22
C ARG A 129 42.07 -18.56 -2.02
N MET A 130 41.89 -19.58 -2.85
CA MET A 130 40.63 -19.82 -3.58
C MET A 130 39.45 -19.93 -2.62
N GLU A 131 39.59 -20.71 -1.56
CA GLU A 131 38.55 -20.92 -0.55
C GLU A 131 38.17 -19.61 0.16
N GLN A 132 39.15 -18.83 0.63
CA GLN A 132 38.90 -17.55 1.31
C GLN A 132 38.16 -16.56 0.42
N GLU A 133 38.58 -16.44 -0.83
CA GLU A 133 37.94 -15.53 -1.78
C GLU A 133 36.55 -16.02 -2.20
N ALA A 134 36.34 -17.34 -2.35
CA ALA A 134 35.02 -17.91 -2.60
C ALA A 134 34.06 -17.65 -1.42
N GLN A 135 34.53 -17.81 -0.19
CA GLN A 135 33.77 -17.45 1.03
C GLN A 135 33.41 -15.96 1.03
N HIS A 136 34.34 -15.10 0.64
CA HIS A 136 34.12 -13.66 0.55
C HIS A 136 33.06 -13.30 -0.53
N VAL A 137 33.15 -13.88 -1.73
CA VAL A 137 32.14 -13.71 -2.80
C VAL A 137 30.77 -14.20 -2.34
N LEU A 138 30.71 -15.36 -1.70
CA LEU A 138 29.46 -15.90 -1.15
C LEU A 138 28.86 -14.99 -0.08
N PHE A 139 29.69 -14.41 0.79
CA PHE A 139 29.26 -13.45 1.80
C PHE A 139 28.64 -12.20 1.16
N LEU A 140 29.30 -11.63 0.15
CA LEU A 140 28.77 -10.48 -0.60
C LEU A 140 27.44 -10.83 -1.29
N SER A 141 27.36 -12.01 -1.91
CA SER A 141 26.15 -12.49 -2.60
C SER A 141 24.96 -12.63 -1.66
N LYS A 142 25.16 -13.18 -0.46
CA LYS A 142 24.08 -13.30 0.55
C LYS A 142 23.56 -11.95 1.04
N ASN A 143 24.40 -10.93 1.02
CA ASN A 143 24.02 -9.57 1.43
C ASN A 143 23.38 -8.75 0.30
N GLN A 144 23.38 -9.24 -0.94
CA GLN A 144 22.69 -8.55 -2.01
C GLN A 144 21.18 -8.76 -1.90
N ALA A 145 20.43 -7.69 -2.10
CA ALA A 145 18.98 -7.81 -2.27
C ALA A 145 18.70 -8.72 -3.47
N ASN A 146 17.66 -9.56 -3.38
CA ASN A 146 17.22 -10.43 -4.46
C ASN A 146 16.92 -9.62 -5.72
N ARG A 147 17.94 -9.44 -6.56
CA ARG A 147 17.81 -8.87 -7.89
C ARG A 147 17.09 -9.94 -8.70
N GLN A 148 15.89 -9.64 -9.16
CA GLN A 148 15.24 -10.40 -10.21
C GLN A 148 15.54 -9.68 -11.54
N PRO A 149 16.73 -9.87 -12.14
CA PRO A 149 17.06 -9.21 -13.40
C PRO A 149 16.04 -9.59 -14.49
N GLU A 150 15.51 -10.81 -14.44
CA GLU A 150 14.52 -11.32 -15.39
C GLU A 150 13.17 -10.58 -15.33
N VAL A 151 12.82 -9.94 -14.20
CA VAL A 151 11.52 -9.25 -14.09
C VAL A 151 11.51 -7.91 -14.82
N GLN A 152 12.68 -7.32 -15.14
CA GLN A 152 12.74 -5.99 -15.74
C GLN A 152 12.42 -5.93 -17.24
N ALA A 153 12.19 -7.06 -17.92
CA ALA A 153 11.90 -7.04 -19.36
C ALA A 153 10.40 -6.94 -19.71
N ALA A 154 9.48 -7.11 -18.74
CA ALA A 154 8.06 -6.94 -19.01
C ALA A 154 7.58 -5.64 -18.37
N PRO A 155 7.28 -4.57 -19.14
CA PRO A 155 6.49 -3.46 -18.62
C PRO A 155 5.13 -4.04 -18.28
N LYS A 156 4.97 -4.46 -17.01
CA LYS A 156 3.70 -4.87 -16.44
C LYS A 156 2.87 -3.60 -16.42
N LYS A 157 2.20 -3.33 -17.56
CA LYS A 157 1.29 -2.19 -17.76
C LYS A 157 0.58 -1.95 -16.45
N GLU A 158 1.01 -0.91 -15.74
CA GLU A 158 0.59 -0.69 -14.37
C GLU A 158 -0.89 -0.38 -14.45
N LYS A 159 -1.70 -1.42 -14.18
CA LYS A 159 -3.15 -1.27 -14.22
C LYS A 159 -3.48 -0.17 -13.20
N SER A 160 -4.32 0.79 -13.59
CA SER A 160 -4.88 1.80 -12.69
C SER A 160 -5.30 1.15 -11.36
N GLU A 161 -5.08 1.85 -10.25
CA GLU A 161 -5.42 1.39 -8.89
C GLU A 161 -6.84 0.84 -8.82
N ARG A 162 -7.79 1.51 -9.49
CA ARG A 162 -9.18 1.08 -9.61
C ARG A 162 -9.31 -0.32 -10.23
N LYS A 163 -8.53 -0.63 -11.26
CA LYS A 163 -8.52 -1.94 -11.94
C LYS A 163 -7.85 -3.02 -11.09
N LYS A 164 -6.83 -2.67 -10.29
CA LYS A 164 -6.22 -3.59 -9.30
C LYS A 164 -7.22 -3.93 -8.19
N ALA A 165 -7.88 -2.92 -7.62
CA ALA A 165 -8.92 -3.10 -6.60
C ALA A 165 -10.10 -3.93 -7.11
N PHE A 166 -10.56 -3.69 -8.33
CA PHE A 166 -11.63 -4.49 -8.95
C PHE A 166 -11.25 -5.96 -9.12
N GLN A 167 -10.01 -6.24 -9.58
CA GLN A 167 -9.51 -7.62 -9.68
C GLN A 167 -9.41 -8.30 -8.31
N LYS A 168 -8.88 -7.60 -7.30
CA LYS A 168 -8.80 -8.10 -5.92
C LYS A 168 -10.19 -8.46 -5.40
N ARG A 169 -11.16 -7.54 -5.49
CA ARG A 169 -12.56 -7.77 -5.09
C ARG A 169 -13.19 -8.98 -5.78
N ARG A 170 -12.89 -9.20 -7.07
CA ARG A 170 -13.40 -10.37 -7.81
C ARG A 170 -12.81 -11.68 -7.28
N LEU A 171 -11.51 -11.69 -6.97
CA LEU A 171 -10.84 -12.85 -6.38
C LEU A 171 -11.35 -13.13 -4.96
N ASP A 172 -11.52 -12.11 -4.14
CA ASP A 172 -12.03 -12.24 -2.77
C ASP A 172 -13.46 -12.80 -2.78
N LYS A 173 -14.34 -12.29 -3.66
CA LYS A 173 -15.70 -12.83 -3.83
C LYS A 173 -15.71 -14.29 -4.29
N ALA A 174 -14.73 -14.70 -5.10
CA ALA A 174 -14.61 -16.09 -5.54
C ALA A 174 -14.13 -17.01 -4.41
N ARG A 175 -13.28 -16.52 -3.50
CA ARG A 175 -12.85 -17.25 -2.30
C ARG A 175 -14.00 -17.40 -1.31
N GLN A 176 -14.69 -16.30 -0.98
CA GLN A 176 -15.87 -16.31 -0.12
C GLN A 176 -16.92 -17.31 -0.60
N ARG A 177 -17.26 -17.30 -1.90
CA ARG A 177 -18.18 -18.30 -2.47
C ARG A 177 -17.72 -19.74 -2.39
N ARG A 178 -16.41 -20.00 -2.33
CA ARG A 178 -15.88 -21.36 -2.15
C ARG A 178 -15.97 -21.78 -0.70
N GLU A 179 -15.65 -20.88 0.22
CA GLU A 179 -15.77 -21.09 1.67
C GLU A 179 -17.23 -21.29 2.09
N GLU A 180 -18.15 -20.45 1.61
CA GLU A 180 -19.61 -20.60 1.81
C GLU A 180 -20.10 -21.96 1.32
N LYS A 181 -19.73 -22.37 0.10
CA LYS A 181 -20.10 -23.69 -0.43
C LYS A 181 -19.48 -24.85 0.34
N ALA A 182 -18.29 -24.68 0.88
CA ALA A 182 -17.66 -25.68 1.72
C ALA A 182 -18.40 -25.79 3.06
N ALA A 183 -18.77 -24.66 3.66
CA ALA A 183 -19.57 -24.61 4.88
C ALA A 183 -20.97 -25.22 4.68
N GLU A 184 -21.69 -24.85 3.61
CA GLU A 184 -23.00 -25.43 3.28
C GLU A 184 -22.93 -26.96 3.11
N ARG A 185 -21.85 -27.49 2.52
CA ARG A 185 -21.65 -28.94 2.41
C ARG A 185 -21.43 -29.59 3.77
N LEU A 186 -20.59 -28.99 4.62
CA LEU A 186 -20.35 -29.50 5.97
C LEU A 186 -21.62 -29.47 6.83
N GLU A 187 -22.44 -28.41 6.71
CA GLU A 187 -23.73 -28.32 7.40
C GLU A 187 -24.70 -29.40 6.93
N GLN A 188 -24.77 -29.65 5.62
CA GLN A 188 -25.60 -30.73 5.07
C GLN A 188 -25.18 -32.10 5.58
N GLU A 189 -23.88 -32.36 5.69
CA GLU A 189 -23.36 -33.62 6.25
C GLU A 189 -23.70 -33.74 7.74
N LEU A 190 -23.60 -32.65 8.51
CA LEU A 190 -23.95 -32.63 9.93
C LEU A 190 -25.45 -32.81 10.19
N LEU A 191 -26.30 -32.35 9.28
CA LEU A 191 -27.76 -32.41 9.39
C LEU A 191 -28.36 -33.66 8.71
N GLN A 192 -27.54 -34.50 8.10
CA GLN A 192 -27.98 -35.76 7.48
C GLN A 192 -27.79 -36.94 8.43
N ASP A 193 -28.90 -37.51 8.90
CA ASP A 193 -28.88 -38.74 9.69
C ASP A 193 -28.73 -39.96 8.77
N THR A 194 -27.71 -40.78 9.04
CA THR A 194 -27.49 -42.04 8.31
C THR A 194 -28.36 -43.14 8.92
N VAL A 195 -29.56 -43.31 8.38
CA VAL A 195 -30.52 -44.35 8.81
C VAL A 195 -30.18 -45.70 8.14
N LYS A 196 -30.18 -46.80 8.91
CA LYS A 196 -29.99 -48.15 8.35
C LYS A 196 -31.32 -48.74 7.85
N PHE A 197 -31.25 -49.55 6.79
CA PHE A 197 -32.43 -50.25 6.29
C PHE A 197 -33.00 -51.20 7.37
N GLY A 198 -34.29 -51.05 7.67
CA GLY A 198 -34.98 -51.78 8.73
C GLY A 198 -35.27 -50.94 9.98
N GLU A 199 -34.63 -49.78 10.13
CA GLU A 199 -34.96 -48.83 11.21
C GLU A 199 -36.24 -48.04 10.84
N VAL A 200 -37.19 -47.95 11.78
CA VAL A 200 -38.45 -47.22 11.58
C VAL A 200 -38.23 -45.74 11.89
N VAL A 201 -38.17 -44.91 10.85
CA VAL A 201 -38.05 -43.46 10.97
C VAL A 201 -39.43 -42.83 10.92
N LEU A 202 -39.74 -41.98 11.91
CA LEU A 202 -41.01 -41.26 11.98
C LEU A 202 -41.04 -40.00 11.10
N GLN A 203 -39.86 -39.46 10.77
CA GLN A 203 -39.74 -38.28 9.93
C GLN A 203 -40.07 -38.63 8.47
N PRO A 204 -41.05 -37.95 7.85
CA PRO A 204 -41.44 -38.22 6.47
C PRO A 204 -40.30 -37.84 5.50
N PRO A 205 -40.08 -38.63 4.43
CA PRO A 205 -39.05 -38.32 3.45
C PRO A 205 -39.41 -37.06 2.64
N GLU A 206 -38.48 -36.12 2.56
CA GLU A 206 -38.61 -34.93 1.70
C GLU A 206 -38.19 -35.27 0.27
N LEU A 207 -39.12 -35.19 -0.68
CA LEU A 207 -38.86 -35.49 -2.09
C LEU A 207 -38.09 -34.33 -2.76
N THR A 208 -36.76 -34.41 -2.78
CA THR A 208 -35.89 -33.44 -3.48
C THR A 208 -35.76 -33.71 -4.98
N ALA A 209 -36.28 -34.85 -5.47
CA ALA A 209 -36.18 -35.26 -6.86
C ALA A 209 -37.03 -34.36 -7.78
N LYS A 210 -36.37 -33.64 -8.69
CA LYS A 210 -37.05 -32.87 -9.73
C LYS A 210 -37.53 -33.81 -10.85
N PRO A 211 -38.72 -33.59 -11.45
CA PRO A 211 -39.19 -34.41 -12.55
C PRO A 211 -38.20 -34.37 -13.72
N ARG A 212 -37.92 -35.54 -14.32
CA ARG A 212 -36.91 -35.71 -15.39
C ARG A 212 -37.07 -34.71 -16.54
N MET A 213 -38.30 -34.32 -16.86
CA MET A 213 -38.67 -33.42 -17.95
C MET A 213 -39.00 -31.98 -17.50
N SER A 214 -38.85 -31.64 -16.21
CA SER A 214 -38.95 -30.24 -15.83
C SER A 214 -37.69 -29.53 -16.28
N VAL A 215 -37.78 -28.81 -17.40
CA VAL A 215 -36.92 -27.64 -17.60
C VAL A 215 -37.08 -26.80 -16.33
N SER A 216 -36.00 -26.70 -15.55
CA SER A 216 -35.96 -26.04 -14.25
C SER A 216 -36.36 -24.58 -14.39
N ARG A 217 -37.66 -24.30 -14.41
CA ARG A 217 -38.22 -22.97 -14.14
C ARG A 217 -38.39 -22.88 -12.63
N ASP A 218 -37.29 -22.99 -11.90
CA ASP A 218 -37.17 -22.64 -10.47
C ASP A 218 -37.36 -21.11 -10.25
N GLN A 219 -37.80 -20.40 -11.29
CA GLN A 219 -38.47 -19.11 -11.22
C GLN A 219 -39.91 -19.31 -11.74
N PRO A 220 -40.81 -19.95 -10.96
CA PRO A 220 -42.24 -19.93 -11.25
C PRO A 220 -42.76 -18.51 -11.01
N GLY A 221 -42.41 -17.55 -11.87
CA GLY A 221 -42.65 -16.15 -11.52
C GLY A 221 -41.86 -15.07 -12.24
N LYS A 222 -40.97 -15.37 -13.20
CA LYS A 222 -40.45 -14.28 -14.08
C LYS A 222 -41.58 -13.58 -14.85
N LYS A 223 -42.73 -14.26 -14.98
CA LYS A 223 -44.02 -13.61 -15.15
C LYS A 223 -44.82 -13.86 -13.88
N SER A 224 -44.83 -12.90 -12.97
CA SER A 224 -45.84 -12.83 -11.91
C SER A 224 -47.20 -13.01 -12.58
N LEU A 225 -47.93 -14.07 -12.22
CA LEU A 225 -49.26 -14.30 -12.81
C LEU A 225 -50.07 -13.01 -12.63
N MET A 226 -50.61 -12.48 -13.72
CA MET A 226 -51.33 -11.21 -13.71
C MET A 226 -52.42 -11.20 -12.63
N LEU A 227 -53.11 -12.33 -12.50
CA LEU A 227 -54.15 -12.54 -11.49
C LEU A 227 -53.64 -12.45 -10.04
N LYS A 228 -52.41 -12.92 -9.75
CA LYS A 228 -51.81 -12.79 -8.41
C LYS A 228 -51.64 -11.33 -8.00
N LYS A 229 -51.40 -10.42 -8.95
CA LYS A 229 -51.31 -8.97 -8.67
C LYS A 229 -52.66 -8.33 -8.36
N LEU A 230 -53.75 -8.89 -8.90
CA LEU A 230 -55.09 -8.35 -8.70
C LEU A 230 -55.72 -8.89 -7.41
N LEU A 231 -55.41 -10.14 -7.06
CA LEU A 231 -56.02 -10.83 -5.92
C LEU A 231 -55.27 -10.63 -4.60
N SER A 232 -54.03 -10.13 -4.59
CA SER A 232 -53.29 -9.91 -3.33
C SER A 232 -53.90 -8.75 -2.53
N PRO A 233 -54.56 -9.02 -1.39
CA PRO A 233 -55.16 -7.99 -0.56
C PRO A 233 -54.03 -7.31 0.20
N GLY A 234 -53.60 -6.14 -0.27
CA GLY A 234 -52.47 -5.40 0.31
C GLY A 234 -51.39 -5.02 -0.70
N SER A 235 -51.47 -5.49 -1.95
CA SER A 235 -50.71 -4.85 -3.02
C SER A 235 -51.37 -3.53 -3.38
N VAL A 236 -51.04 -2.48 -2.63
CA VAL A 236 -51.06 -1.11 -3.14
C VAL A 236 -50.18 -1.17 -4.38
N SER A 237 -50.83 -1.31 -5.54
CA SER A 237 -50.15 -1.66 -6.78
C SER A 237 -49.13 -0.57 -7.05
N GLN A 238 -47.85 -0.90 -6.87
CA GLN A 238 -46.78 -0.06 -7.37
C GLN A 238 -47.09 0.13 -8.85
N PRO A 239 -47.23 1.38 -9.33
CA PRO A 239 -47.51 1.61 -10.73
C PRO A 239 -46.45 0.85 -11.52
N LEU A 240 -46.90 -0.02 -12.45
CA LEU A 240 -45.99 -0.72 -13.33
C LEU A 240 -45.00 0.31 -13.85
N THR A 241 -43.71 0.00 -13.78
CA THR A 241 -42.63 0.89 -14.22
C THR A 241 -42.78 1.13 -15.72
N THR A 242 -43.65 2.07 -16.07
CA THR A 242 -43.89 2.48 -17.43
C THR A 242 -42.61 3.14 -17.94
N SER A 243 -42.26 2.87 -19.19
CA SER A 243 -41.13 3.56 -19.80
C SER A 243 -41.33 5.07 -19.68
N LEU A 244 -40.25 5.83 -19.44
CA LEU A 244 -40.32 7.29 -19.33
C LEU A 244 -41.03 7.92 -20.53
N ALA A 245 -40.89 7.32 -21.72
CA ALA A 245 -41.63 7.71 -22.92
C ALA A 245 -43.15 7.57 -22.76
N ARG A 246 -43.65 6.45 -22.23
CA ARG A 246 -45.09 6.28 -21.96
C ARG A 246 -45.60 7.25 -20.90
N GLN A 247 -44.81 7.53 -19.86
CA GLN A 247 -45.19 8.51 -18.83
C GLN A 247 -45.40 9.90 -19.42
N ARG A 248 -44.55 10.31 -20.36
CA ARG A 248 -44.69 11.60 -21.08
C ARG A 248 -45.98 11.65 -21.89
N ILE A 249 -46.30 10.60 -22.64
CA ILE A 249 -47.53 10.52 -23.45
C ILE A 249 -48.77 10.64 -22.55
N VAL A 250 -48.82 9.89 -21.44
CA VAL A 250 -49.96 9.91 -20.50
C VAL A 250 -50.10 11.28 -19.83
N ALA A 251 -48.99 11.93 -19.48
CA ALA A 251 -49.01 13.26 -18.88
C ALA A 251 -49.55 14.31 -19.86
N GLU A 252 -49.12 14.28 -21.12
CA GLU A 252 -49.60 15.21 -22.16
C GLU A 252 -51.10 15.01 -22.45
N GLU A 253 -51.57 13.77 -22.56
CA GLU A 253 -52.99 13.47 -22.75
C GLU A 253 -53.83 13.98 -21.57
N ARG A 254 -53.33 13.83 -20.33
CA ARG A 254 -53.99 14.35 -19.14
C ARG A 254 -54.10 15.88 -19.20
N GLU A 255 -53.05 16.58 -19.59
CA GLU A 255 -53.08 18.04 -19.73
C GLU A 255 -54.09 18.48 -20.80
N ARG A 256 -54.13 17.80 -21.94
CA ARG A 256 -55.14 18.07 -22.99
C ARG A 256 -56.56 17.90 -22.47
N ALA A 257 -56.85 16.80 -21.77
CA ALA A 257 -58.17 16.54 -21.19
C ALA A 257 -58.57 17.59 -20.14
N VAL A 258 -57.64 17.97 -19.26
CA VAL A 258 -57.88 19.01 -18.24
C VAL A 258 -58.14 20.37 -18.88
N ASN A 259 -57.38 20.73 -19.92
CA ASN A 259 -57.56 21.99 -20.62
C ASN A 259 -58.89 22.03 -21.38
N ALA A 260 -59.27 20.94 -22.05
CA ALA A 260 -60.57 20.82 -22.71
C ALA A 260 -61.73 20.97 -21.70
N TYR A 261 -61.63 20.32 -20.54
CA TYR A 261 -62.62 20.45 -19.47
C TYR A 261 -62.73 21.88 -18.95
N ARG A 262 -61.59 22.56 -18.73
CA ARG A 262 -61.57 23.98 -18.32
C ARG A 262 -62.21 24.89 -19.37
N ALA A 263 -61.94 24.66 -20.65
CA ALA A 263 -62.52 25.43 -21.74
C ALA A 263 -64.05 25.24 -21.82
N LEU A 264 -64.53 23.99 -21.73
CA LEU A 264 -65.95 23.68 -21.69
C LEU A 264 -66.66 24.34 -20.50
N LYS A 265 -66.03 24.32 -19.32
CA LYS A 265 -66.57 24.97 -18.13
C LYS A 265 -66.69 26.49 -18.28
N ARG A 266 -65.70 27.14 -18.91
CA ARG A 266 -65.75 28.59 -19.22
C ARG A 266 -66.88 28.92 -20.22
N LEU A 267 -67.04 28.12 -21.27
CA LEU A 267 -68.11 28.30 -22.25
C LEU A 267 -69.49 28.14 -21.60
N GLN A 268 -69.64 27.18 -20.68
CA GLN A 268 -70.89 26.98 -19.95
C GLN A 268 -71.26 28.18 -19.08
N GLN A 269 -70.28 28.80 -18.41
CA GLN A 269 -70.49 30.02 -17.62
C GLN A 269 -70.93 31.20 -18.50
N GLN A 270 -70.25 31.43 -19.62
CA GLN A 270 -70.62 32.50 -20.57
C GLN A 270 -72.04 32.34 -21.12
N ARG A 271 -72.45 31.10 -21.46
CA ARG A 271 -73.81 30.81 -21.92
C ARG A 271 -74.88 31.13 -20.87
N GLN A 272 -74.58 30.92 -19.58
CA GLN A 272 -75.49 31.28 -18.50
C GLN A 272 -75.62 32.80 -18.34
N GLU A 273 -74.53 33.55 -18.52
CA GLU A 273 -74.55 35.01 -18.48
C GLU A 273 -75.34 35.62 -19.65
N THR A 274 -75.21 35.06 -20.86
CA THR A 274 -75.92 35.61 -22.05
C THR A 274 -77.42 35.32 -22.02
N GLN A 275 -77.87 34.33 -21.26
CA GLN A 275 -79.29 34.02 -21.08
C GLN A 275 -79.89 34.70 -19.83
N SER A 276 -79.19 35.69 -19.25
CA SER A 276 -79.79 36.54 -18.22
C SER A 276 -80.95 37.37 -18.80
N PRO A 277 -82.08 37.45 -18.09
CA PRO A 277 -83.40 37.33 -18.70
C PRO A 277 -83.99 38.70 -19.07
N GLN A 278 -84.54 38.82 -20.28
CA GLN A 278 -85.39 39.95 -20.63
C GLN A 278 -86.60 40.01 -19.67
N PRO A 279 -86.96 41.21 -19.18
CA PRO A 279 -88.01 41.38 -18.19
C PRO A 279 -89.39 41.01 -18.77
N PRO A 280 -90.29 40.47 -17.92
CA PRO A 280 -91.53 39.83 -18.34
C PRO A 280 -92.51 40.84 -18.94
N HIS A 281 -92.86 40.65 -20.21
CA HIS A 281 -94.00 41.29 -20.84
C HIS A 281 -95.30 40.85 -20.14
N LEU A 282 -95.89 41.75 -19.35
CA LEU A 282 -97.17 41.55 -18.66
C LEU A 282 -98.32 41.48 -19.68
N PRO A 283 -99.16 40.43 -19.66
CA PRO A 283 -100.35 40.37 -20.51
C PRO A 283 -101.51 41.21 -19.92
N PRO A 284 -102.30 41.90 -20.76
CA PRO A 284 -103.40 42.74 -20.30
C PRO A 284 -104.55 41.89 -19.74
N GLY A 285 -104.93 42.20 -18.49
CA GLY A 285 -105.97 41.52 -17.73
C GLY A 285 -107.32 41.51 -18.44
N LYS A 286 -107.87 40.30 -18.60
CA LYS A 286 -109.26 40.05 -18.98
C LYS A 286 -110.16 40.33 -17.77
N LYS A 287 -111.20 41.13 -17.98
CA LYS A 287 -112.23 41.48 -17.01
C LYS A 287 -113.04 40.23 -16.64
N PRO A 288 -113.30 39.97 -15.35
CA PRO A 288 -114.22 38.92 -14.93
C PRO A 288 -115.66 39.43 -15.06
N GLU A 289 -116.39 38.80 -15.96
CA GLU A 289 -117.85 38.85 -16.07
C GLU A 289 -118.40 37.95 -14.95
N MET A 290 -118.84 38.54 -13.83
CA MET A 290 -119.55 37.81 -12.78
C MET A 290 -121.05 38.03 -12.95
N GLN A 291 -121.71 36.92 -13.25
CA GLN A 291 -123.14 36.73 -13.32
C GLN A 291 -123.72 36.60 -11.91
N LEU A 292 -124.70 37.44 -11.57
CA LEU A 292 -126.00 37.13 -10.91
C LEU A 292 -126.73 38.43 -10.56
#